data_AF-A0A3R6DCR4-F1
#
_entry.id   AF-A0A3R6DCR4-F1
#
_cell.length_a   1.000
_cell.length_b   1.000
_cell.length_c   1.000
_cell.angle_alpha   90.00
_cell.angle_beta   90.00
_cell.angle_gamma   90.00
#
_symmetry.space_group_name_H-M   'P 1'
#
loop_
_entity.id
_entity.type
_entity.pdbx_description
1 polymer ?
#
loop_
_entity_poly.entity_id
_entity_poly.type
_entity_poly.pdbx_seq_one_letter_code
_entity_poly.pdbx_strand_id
1 'polypeptide(L)'
;MNRFIITTTEIEKKEYRIAALCDARQKLIEVTTESMIGTSVLGNIYIGRVENVVKNLNAAFVCIAPGQNCYLPLQELKNPIFTKKQSEKKAICAGDELLVQVVKEALKTKDPSVSTNLTFTGKYVILTTGKRKIGASSKLPKEKREKLLKIVEDFLSGKEQIPYGVIVRTNAAQASKEELLLELAQLEAEVQKIISGAKYLIRYSLVHKEEQPWQKMLNGLYETELGEVVTDDREIFETICNMYGVGAKQLVTGGSVRSRVDEILTGHGLKIRYYEDEMVSLSALSGITSQLHDALRERVWLKSGAYLIIQPTEALTVIDVNTGKNIAKKEMQENFLKVNIEAAEEIARQLRLRNISGIVIVDFINLEAKSAESELLNVFGAALKKDPVPTQIVEMTKLGLVEVTRKKIKKSLRESLS
;
A
#
# COMPACT_ATOMS: atom_id res chain seq x y z
N MET A 1 7.52 13.97 14.63
CA MET A 1 7.29 12.65 14.03
C MET A 1 6.02 12.71 13.19
N ASN A 2 5.82 11.74 12.30
CA ASN A 2 4.61 11.69 11.46
C ASN A 2 3.40 11.26 12.29
N ARG A 3 2.20 11.63 11.82
CA ARG A 3 0.92 11.23 12.42
C ARG A 3 0.12 10.43 11.40
N PHE A 4 -0.45 9.31 11.82
CA PHE A 4 -1.39 8.52 11.02
C PHE A 4 -2.80 8.77 11.52
N ILE A 5 -3.70 9.17 10.64
CA ILE A 5 -5.07 9.53 10.98
C ILE A 5 -6.01 8.62 10.21
N ILE A 6 -6.98 8.04 10.91
CA ILE A 6 -8.06 7.28 10.30
C ILE A 6 -9.37 7.93 10.71
N THR A 7 -10.20 8.29 9.74
CA THR A 7 -11.47 8.97 10.00
C THR A 7 -12.45 8.69 8.88
N THR A 8 -13.73 8.91 9.14
CA THR A 8 -14.75 8.91 8.10
C THR A 8 -15.07 10.35 7.70
N THR A 9 -15.17 10.63 6.42
CA THR A 9 -15.54 11.96 5.93
C THR A 9 -16.40 11.85 4.68
N GLU A 10 -17.31 12.81 4.52
CA GLU A 10 -18.15 12.92 3.34
C GLU A 10 -17.43 13.76 2.27
N ILE A 11 -17.34 13.22 1.06
CA ILE A 11 -16.79 13.89 -0.11
C ILE A 11 -17.83 13.74 -1.22
N GLU A 12 -18.32 14.85 -1.76
CA GLU A 12 -19.33 14.87 -2.83
C GLU A 12 -20.57 13.97 -2.54
N LYS A 13 -21.08 14.01 -1.31
CA LYS A 13 -22.25 13.22 -0.83
C LYS A 13 -22.03 11.70 -0.75
N LYS A 14 -20.78 11.24 -0.79
CA LYS A 14 -20.40 9.86 -0.54
C LYS A 14 -19.53 9.80 0.71
N GLU A 15 -19.81 8.84 1.58
CA GLU A 15 -18.98 8.58 2.76
C GLU A 15 -17.75 7.76 2.39
N TYR A 16 -16.59 8.25 2.84
CA TYR A 16 -15.32 7.57 2.67
C TYR A 16 -14.62 7.39 4.01
N ARG A 17 -14.07 6.19 4.22
CA ARG A 17 -13.01 5.99 5.21
C ARG A 17 -11.71 6.51 4.62
N ILE A 18 -11.05 7.40 5.34
CA ILE A 18 -9.78 8.01 4.99
C ILE A 18 -8.71 7.51 5.95
N ALA A 19 -7.61 7.01 5.39
CA ALA A 19 -6.38 6.77 6.12
C ALA A 19 -5.28 7.69 5.58
N ALA A 20 -4.78 8.59 6.41
CA ALA A 20 -3.90 9.67 6.04
C ALA A 20 -2.60 9.61 6.86
N LEU A 21 -1.47 9.69 6.17
CA LEU A 21 -0.16 9.93 6.79
C LEU A 21 0.18 11.40 6.65
N CYS A 22 0.34 12.10 7.77
CA CYS A 22 0.74 13.50 7.82
C CYS A 22 2.16 13.65 8.37
N ASP A 23 2.89 14.65 7.89
CA ASP A 23 4.16 15.05 8.49
C ASP A 23 3.96 15.77 9.84
N ALA A 24 5.06 16.15 10.48
CA ALA A 24 5.03 16.88 11.75
C ALA A 24 4.32 18.25 11.69
N ARG A 25 4.08 18.80 10.49
CA ARG A 25 3.38 20.07 10.24
C ARG A 25 1.94 19.85 9.77
N GLN A 26 1.38 18.65 9.94
CA GLN A 26 0.04 18.24 9.48
C GLN A 26 -0.14 18.24 7.96
N LYS A 27 0.95 18.25 7.17
CA LYS A 27 0.87 18.17 5.71
C LYS A 27 0.72 16.71 5.27
N LEU A 28 -0.28 16.39 4.46
CA LEU A 28 -0.50 15.04 3.93
C LEU A 28 0.72 14.57 3.13
N ILE A 29 1.20 13.36 3.40
CA ILE A 29 2.29 12.68 2.66
C ILE A 29 1.69 11.61 1.74
N GLU A 30 0.75 10.84 2.28
CA GLU A 30 0.06 9.74 1.60
C GLU A 30 -1.36 9.64 2.14
N VAL A 31 -2.28 9.22 1.27
CA VAL A 31 -3.66 8.96 1.67
C VAL A 31 -4.21 7.73 0.95
N THR A 32 -5.06 6.99 1.62
CA THR A 32 -5.91 5.97 1.01
C THR A 32 -7.36 6.26 1.34
N THR A 33 -8.23 6.10 0.34
CA THR A 33 -9.67 6.34 0.46
C THR A 33 -10.41 5.06 0.14
N GLU A 34 -11.38 4.72 0.97
CA GLU A 34 -12.24 3.56 0.82
C GLU A 34 -13.69 4.03 0.89
N SER A 35 -14.46 3.77 -0.18
CA SER A 35 -15.91 4.03 -0.18
C SER A 35 -16.57 3.15 0.87
N MET A 36 -17.42 3.73 1.71
CA MET A 36 -18.23 2.97 2.68
C MET A 36 -19.36 2.18 1.98
N ILE A 37 -19.62 2.50 0.71
CA ILE A 37 -20.58 1.80 -0.15
C ILE A 37 -19.86 0.71 -0.93
N GLY A 38 -20.22 -0.55 -0.66
CA GLY A 38 -19.65 -1.74 -1.29
C GLY A 38 -18.39 -2.23 -0.59
N THR A 39 -18.33 -3.52 -0.25
CA THR A 39 -17.12 -4.12 0.33
C THR A 39 -16.13 -4.48 -0.79
N SER A 40 -14.90 -3.97 -0.72
CA SER A 40 -13.83 -4.46 -1.59
C SER A 40 -13.65 -5.96 -1.41
N VAL A 41 -13.50 -6.66 -2.54
CA VAL A 41 -13.16 -8.08 -2.56
C VAL A 41 -11.67 -8.30 -2.83
N LEU A 42 -10.89 -7.23 -3.00
CA LEU A 42 -9.47 -7.30 -3.33
C LEU A 42 -8.68 -7.99 -2.21
N GLY A 43 -7.89 -8.99 -2.58
CA GLY A 43 -7.06 -9.79 -1.67
C GLY A 43 -7.81 -10.88 -0.90
N ASN A 44 -9.15 -10.86 -0.89
CA ASN A 44 -9.93 -11.93 -0.29
C ASN A 44 -9.66 -13.27 -0.97
N ILE A 45 -9.70 -14.34 -0.19
CA ILE A 45 -9.53 -15.72 -0.66
C ILE A 45 -10.88 -16.42 -0.60
N TYR A 46 -11.28 -17.01 -1.72
CA TYR A 46 -12.53 -17.75 -1.87
C TYR A 46 -12.27 -19.18 -2.34
N ILE A 47 -13.26 -20.06 -2.11
CA ILE A 47 -13.35 -21.31 -2.88
C ILE A 47 -14.06 -21.01 -4.19
N GLY A 48 -13.28 -20.87 -5.26
CA GLY A 48 -13.80 -20.64 -6.60
C GLY A 48 -14.18 -21.94 -7.29
N ARG A 49 -15.20 -21.88 -8.16
CA ARG A 49 -15.57 -22.98 -9.06
C ARG A 49 -15.19 -22.64 -10.49
N VAL A 50 -14.49 -23.52 -11.17
CA VAL A 50 -14.15 -23.35 -12.59
C VAL A 50 -15.41 -23.55 -13.43
N GLU A 51 -15.84 -22.52 -14.15
CA GLU A 51 -16.99 -22.61 -15.05
C GLU A 51 -16.54 -23.11 -16.43
N ASN A 52 -15.46 -22.57 -16.96
CA ASN A 52 -14.87 -23.01 -18.22
C ASN A 52 -13.37 -22.72 -18.30
N VAL A 53 -12.70 -23.41 -19.23
CA VAL A 53 -11.29 -23.22 -19.53
C VAL A 53 -11.15 -22.86 -21.00
N VAL A 54 -10.62 -21.68 -21.29
CA VAL A 54 -10.52 -21.14 -22.65
C VAL A 54 -9.05 -21.14 -23.09
N LYS A 55 -8.67 -22.18 -23.85
CA LYS A 55 -7.29 -22.41 -24.28
C LYS A 55 -6.71 -21.23 -25.08
N ASN A 56 -7.50 -20.61 -25.95
CA ASN A 56 -7.05 -19.48 -26.79
C ASN A 56 -6.68 -18.25 -25.96
N LEU A 57 -7.29 -18.05 -24.80
CA LEU A 57 -6.97 -16.96 -23.88
C LEU A 57 -5.90 -17.35 -22.87
N ASN A 58 -5.46 -18.61 -22.87
CA ASN A 58 -4.60 -19.20 -21.85
C ASN A 58 -5.11 -18.90 -20.44
N ALA A 59 -6.42 -19.06 -20.24
CA ALA A 59 -7.12 -18.71 -18.99
C ALA A 59 -8.29 -19.66 -18.67
N ALA A 60 -8.71 -19.62 -17.40
CA ALA A 60 -9.94 -20.21 -16.91
C ALA A 60 -10.83 -19.12 -16.33
N PHE A 61 -12.15 -19.29 -16.43
CA PHE A 61 -13.09 -18.45 -15.69
C PHE A 61 -13.54 -19.18 -14.43
N VAL A 62 -13.38 -18.50 -13.30
CA VAL A 62 -13.65 -19.02 -11.98
C VAL A 62 -14.72 -18.16 -11.32
N CYS A 63 -15.82 -18.78 -10.92
CA CYS A 63 -16.91 -18.14 -10.22
C CYS A 63 -16.61 -18.14 -8.71
N ILE A 64 -16.63 -16.98 -8.05
CA ILE A 64 -16.39 -16.86 -6.59
C ILE A 64 -17.67 -16.66 -5.77
N ALA A 65 -18.76 -16.26 -6.43
CA ALA A 65 -20.13 -16.21 -5.94
C ALA A 65 -21.08 -16.34 -7.14
N PRO A 66 -22.36 -16.72 -6.96
CA PRO A 66 -23.31 -16.81 -8.07
C PRO A 66 -23.34 -15.53 -8.91
N GLY A 67 -23.06 -15.64 -10.21
CA GLY A 67 -23.02 -14.50 -11.14
C GLY A 67 -21.73 -13.65 -11.09
N GLN A 68 -20.79 -13.97 -10.20
CA GLN A 68 -19.52 -13.26 -10.06
C GLN A 68 -18.37 -14.11 -10.64
N ASN A 69 -18.14 -13.94 -11.95
CA ASN A 69 -17.05 -14.58 -12.67
C ASN A 69 -15.76 -13.80 -12.52
N CYS A 70 -14.64 -14.52 -12.47
CA CYS A 70 -13.30 -13.97 -12.38
C CYS A 70 -12.38 -14.62 -13.41
N TYR A 71 -11.44 -13.83 -13.92
CA TYR A 71 -10.42 -14.26 -14.87
C TYR A 71 -9.20 -14.84 -14.14
N LEU A 72 -8.90 -16.12 -14.36
CA LEU A 72 -7.71 -16.82 -13.85
C LEU A 72 -6.74 -17.13 -15.00
N PRO A 73 -5.59 -16.43 -15.11
CA PRO A 73 -4.56 -16.78 -16.07
C PRO A 73 -3.97 -18.17 -15.77
N LEU A 74 -3.81 -19.04 -16.77
CA LEU A 74 -3.26 -20.39 -16.54
C LEU A 74 -1.79 -20.35 -16.08
N GLN A 75 -1.05 -19.27 -16.35
CA GLN A 75 0.31 -19.07 -15.85
C GLN A 75 0.38 -18.92 -14.31
N GLU A 76 -0.73 -18.52 -13.69
CA GLU A 76 -0.85 -18.37 -12.24
C GLU A 76 -1.17 -19.70 -11.54
N LEU A 77 -1.47 -20.78 -12.29
CA LEU A 77 -1.72 -22.14 -11.78
C LEU A 77 -0.44 -22.84 -11.28
N LYS A 78 0.25 -22.22 -10.35
CA LYS A 78 1.42 -22.78 -9.67
C LYS A 78 0.97 -23.33 -8.33
N ASN A 79 1.15 -24.64 -8.12
CA ASN A 79 0.76 -25.36 -6.91
C ASN A 79 -0.68 -25.04 -6.42
N PRO A 80 -1.70 -25.13 -7.30
CA PRO A 80 -3.09 -24.81 -6.92
C PRO A 80 -3.60 -25.74 -5.80
N ILE A 81 -4.37 -25.18 -4.89
CA ILE A 81 -4.96 -25.90 -3.77
C ILE A 81 -6.43 -26.20 -4.11
N PHE A 82 -6.68 -27.42 -4.60
CA PHE A 82 -8.03 -27.88 -4.93
C PHE A 82 -8.77 -28.34 -3.66
N THR A 83 -10.02 -27.93 -3.52
CA THR A 83 -10.95 -28.48 -2.51
C THR A 83 -11.78 -29.62 -3.08
N LYS A 84 -12.03 -29.58 -4.40
CA LYS A 84 -12.69 -30.66 -5.15
C LYS A 84 -12.15 -30.74 -6.56
N LYS A 85 -11.71 -31.92 -6.98
CA LYS A 85 -11.18 -32.15 -8.33
C LYS A 85 -12.05 -33.16 -9.06
N GLN A 86 -12.46 -32.83 -10.28
CA GLN A 86 -13.33 -33.70 -11.11
C GLN A 86 -12.55 -34.83 -11.78
N SER A 87 -11.24 -34.64 -12.00
CA SER A 87 -10.39 -35.65 -12.61
C SER A 87 -8.97 -35.59 -12.09
N GLU A 88 -8.48 -36.69 -11.52
CA GLU A 88 -7.13 -36.77 -10.94
C GLU A 88 -6.01 -36.57 -11.97
N LYS A 89 -6.25 -36.97 -13.24
CA LYS A 89 -5.23 -37.01 -14.31
C LYS A 89 -5.26 -35.80 -15.26
N LYS A 90 -6.26 -34.91 -15.16
CA LYS A 90 -6.40 -33.77 -16.09
C LYS A 90 -5.83 -32.47 -15.49
N ALA A 91 -5.37 -31.61 -16.39
CA ALA A 91 -5.23 -30.18 -16.10
C ALA A 91 -6.57 -29.61 -15.62
N ILE A 92 -6.56 -28.40 -15.06
CA ILE A 92 -7.77 -27.73 -14.56
C ILE A 92 -8.94 -27.86 -15.56
N CYS A 93 -10.12 -28.19 -15.06
CA CYS A 93 -11.29 -28.44 -15.89
C CYS A 93 -12.56 -27.84 -15.27
N ALA A 94 -13.60 -27.72 -16.08
CA ALA A 94 -14.90 -27.22 -15.63
C ALA A 94 -15.43 -28.09 -14.49
N GLY A 95 -15.93 -27.45 -13.43
CA GLY A 95 -16.43 -28.08 -12.23
C GLY A 95 -15.39 -28.33 -11.13
N ASP A 96 -14.10 -28.07 -11.36
CA ASP A 96 -13.10 -28.08 -10.29
C ASP A 96 -13.38 -26.94 -9.30
N GLU A 97 -13.08 -27.18 -8.02
CA GLU A 97 -13.16 -26.20 -6.94
C GLU A 97 -11.78 -26.03 -6.31
N LEU A 98 -11.36 -24.78 -6.13
CA LEU A 98 -10.01 -24.44 -5.69
C LEU A 98 -9.96 -23.09 -4.98
N LEU A 99 -8.94 -22.92 -4.14
CA LEU A 99 -8.66 -21.63 -3.51
C LEU A 99 -8.15 -20.63 -4.55
N VAL A 100 -8.78 -19.47 -4.58
CA VAL A 100 -8.39 -18.35 -5.43
C VAL A 100 -8.38 -17.05 -4.62
N GLN A 101 -7.36 -16.23 -4.84
CA GLN A 101 -7.27 -14.89 -4.26
C GLN A 101 -7.57 -13.84 -5.32
N VAL A 102 -8.40 -12.85 -5.00
CA VAL A 102 -8.67 -11.71 -5.89
C VAL A 102 -7.43 -10.82 -5.95
N VAL A 103 -6.82 -10.70 -7.13
CA VAL A 103 -5.60 -9.88 -7.34
C VAL A 103 -5.90 -8.55 -8.04
N LYS A 104 -7.03 -8.46 -8.74
CA LYS A 104 -7.52 -7.23 -9.37
C LYS A 104 -9.03 -7.18 -9.28
N GLU A 105 -9.59 -6.04 -8.89
CA GLU A 105 -11.03 -5.81 -8.94
C GLU A 105 -11.51 -5.56 -10.37
N ALA A 106 -12.83 -5.65 -10.56
CA ALA A 106 -13.47 -5.28 -11.81
C ALA A 106 -13.12 -3.83 -12.18
N LEU A 107 -12.72 -3.62 -13.42
CA LEU A 107 -12.41 -2.31 -13.98
C LEU A 107 -13.20 -2.12 -15.26
N LYS A 108 -14.25 -1.28 -15.17
CA LYS A 108 -15.18 -1.00 -16.28
C LYS A 108 -15.79 -2.30 -16.82
N THR A 109 -15.39 -2.73 -18.01
CA THR A 109 -15.88 -3.92 -18.70
C THR A 109 -15.05 -5.18 -18.45
N LYS A 110 -13.95 -5.09 -17.68
CA LYS A 110 -13.09 -6.23 -17.39
C LYS A 110 -13.49 -6.89 -16.07
N ASP A 111 -13.71 -8.20 -16.12
CA ASP A 111 -13.95 -9.04 -14.94
C ASP A 111 -12.79 -8.92 -13.93
N PRO A 112 -13.07 -9.10 -12.62
CA PRO A 112 -12.02 -9.25 -11.63
C PRO A 112 -11.05 -10.35 -12.01
N SER A 113 -9.78 -10.21 -11.64
CA SER A 113 -8.78 -11.25 -11.87
C SER A 113 -8.40 -11.92 -10.57
N VAL A 114 -8.23 -13.23 -10.62
CA VAL A 114 -7.83 -14.06 -9.48
C VAL A 114 -6.52 -14.80 -9.77
N SER A 115 -5.84 -15.24 -8.72
CA SER A 115 -4.65 -16.11 -8.77
C SER A 115 -4.78 -17.26 -7.79
N THR A 116 -4.17 -18.40 -8.11
CA THR A 116 -4.01 -19.53 -7.17
C THR A 116 -2.73 -19.40 -6.33
N ASN A 117 -1.85 -18.43 -6.64
CA ASN A 117 -0.73 -18.08 -5.79
C ASN A 117 -1.20 -17.20 -4.63
N LEU A 118 -1.80 -17.83 -3.61
CA LEU A 118 -2.29 -17.14 -2.42
C LEU A 118 -1.12 -16.45 -1.71
N THR A 119 -1.34 -15.21 -1.30
CA THR A 119 -0.36 -14.31 -0.69
C THR A 119 -0.87 -13.84 0.66
N PHE A 120 -0.09 -14.08 1.72
CA PHE A 120 -0.39 -13.67 3.10
C PHE A 120 0.66 -12.67 3.54
N THR A 121 0.22 -11.46 3.86
CA THR A 121 1.11 -10.32 4.02
C THR A 121 1.18 -9.92 5.49
N GLY A 122 2.31 -10.18 6.16
CA GLY A 122 2.65 -9.57 7.44
C GLY A 122 3.44 -8.28 7.25
N LYS A 123 3.76 -7.60 8.34
CA LYS A 123 4.55 -6.37 8.39
C LYS A 123 5.98 -6.57 7.87
N TYR A 124 6.63 -7.69 8.21
CA TYR A 124 8.03 -7.97 7.87
C TYR A 124 8.21 -9.04 6.78
N VAL A 125 7.29 -10.00 6.67
CA VAL A 125 7.36 -11.09 5.69
C VAL A 125 6.06 -11.29 4.93
N ILE A 126 6.16 -11.91 3.75
CA ILE A 126 5.04 -12.35 2.93
C ILE A 126 5.17 -13.84 2.68
N LEU A 127 4.12 -14.61 2.94
CA LEU A 127 4.05 -16.02 2.57
C LEU A 127 3.30 -16.18 1.24
N THR A 128 3.82 -17.02 0.33
CA THR A 128 3.16 -17.29 -0.96
C THR A 128 3.05 -18.79 -1.24
N THR A 129 1.86 -19.29 -1.59
CA THR A 129 1.62 -20.74 -1.73
C THR A 129 2.01 -21.30 -3.10
N GLY A 130 1.91 -20.48 -4.15
CA GLY A 130 2.23 -20.86 -5.52
C GLY A 130 3.72 -20.75 -5.84
N LYS A 131 4.36 -19.64 -5.44
CA LYS A 131 5.80 -19.39 -5.64
C LYS A 131 6.59 -19.73 -4.38
N ARG A 132 6.86 -21.01 -4.17
CA ARG A 132 7.55 -21.55 -2.98
C ARG A 132 9.06 -21.29 -2.94
N LYS A 133 9.47 -20.02 -3.08
CA LYS A 133 10.86 -19.59 -2.98
C LYS A 133 11.06 -18.72 -1.75
N ILE A 134 12.25 -18.80 -1.17
CA ILE A 134 12.72 -17.84 -0.17
C ILE A 134 13.36 -16.67 -0.92
N GLY A 135 13.00 -15.45 -0.54
CA GLY A 135 13.49 -14.23 -1.18
C GLY A 135 13.39 -13.03 -0.26
N ALA A 136 13.92 -11.90 -0.73
CA ALA A 136 13.93 -10.66 0.02
C ALA A 136 13.83 -9.46 -0.93
N SER A 137 13.27 -8.36 -0.43
CA SER A 137 13.13 -7.09 -1.14
C SER A 137 14.49 -6.61 -1.68
N SER A 138 14.51 -6.14 -2.93
CA SER A 138 15.70 -5.54 -3.54
C SER A 138 16.06 -4.18 -2.92
N LYS A 139 15.15 -3.56 -2.16
CA LYS A 139 15.39 -2.31 -1.43
C LYS A 139 16.20 -2.53 -0.14
N LEU A 140 16.40 -3.78 0.30
CA LEU A 140 17.21 -4.07 1.49
C LEU A 140 18.71 -3.97 1.18
N PRO A 141 19.52 -3.37 2.07
CA PRO A 141 20.98 -3.42 1.98
C PRO A 141 21.47 -4.87 1.94
N LYS A 142 22.53 -5.14 1.18
CA LYS A 142 23.06 -6.50 0.93
C LYS A 142 23.31 -7.28 2.23
N GLU A 143 24.03 -6.69 3.17
CA GLU A 143 24.37 -7.33 4.45
C GLU A 143 23.12 -7.69 5.29
N LYS A 144 22.17 -6.74 5.40
CA LYS A 144 20.91 -7.00 6.11
C LYS A 144 20.08 -8.07 5.42
N ARG A 145 20.04 -8.05 4.09
CA ARG A 145 19.34 -9.03 3.26
C ARG A 145 19.85 -10.44 3.51
N GLU A 146 21.17 -10.64 3.48
CA GLU A 146 21.80 -11.94 3.72
C GLU A 146 21.51 -12.44 5.14
N LYS A 147 21.63 -11.56 6.15
CA LYS A 147 21.31 -11.89 7.55
C LYS A 147 19.85 -12.32 7.74
N LEU A 148 18.90 -11.57 7.17
CA LEU A 148 17.46 -11.86 7.29
C LEU A 148 17.09 -13.14 6.55
N LEU A 149 17.66 -13.39 5.37
CA LEU A 149 17.46 -14.63 4.63
C LEU A 149 17.92 -15.84 5.45
N LYS A 150 19.10 -15.74 6.09
CA LYS A 150 19.60 -16.81 6.96
C LYS A 150 18.66 -17.12 8.13
N ILE A 151 18.10 -16.10 8.78
CA ILE A 151 17.11 -16.30 9.87
C ILE A 151 15.88 -17.05 9.36
N VAL A 152 15.38 -16.70 8.17
CA VAL A 152 14.25 -17.39 7.55
C VAL A 152 14.61 -18.83 7.17
N GLU A 153 15.78 -19.04 6.56
CA GLU A 153 16.27 -20.37 6.20
C GLU A 153 16.41 -21.27 7.43
N ASP A 154 17.01 -20.76 8.51
CA ASP A 154 17.15 -21.46 9.79
C ASP A 154 15.77 -21.86 10.35
N PHE A 155 14.79 -20.94 10.34
CA PHE A 155 13.41 -21.22 10.78
C PHE A 155 12.72 -22.32 9.96
N LEU A 156 13.07 -22.45 8.69
CA LEU A 156 12.48 -23.43 7.77
C LEU A 156 13.26 -24.76 7.71
N SER A 157 14.53 -24.77 8.09
CA SER A 157 15.46 -25.91 7.97
C SER A 157 15.00 -27.20 8.66
N GLY A 158 14.13 -27.10 9.68
CA GLY A 158 13.57 -28.23 10.42
C GLY A 158 12.21 -28.72 9.93
N LYS A 159 11.69 -28.22 8.81
CA LYS A 159 10.33 -28.48 8.34
C LYS A 159 10.33 -29.25 7.02
N GLU A 160 9.82 -30.47 7.03
CA GLU A 160 9.61 -31.23 5.81
C GLU A 160 8.45 -30.64 4.99
N GLN A 161 8.71 -30.35 3.71
CA GLN A 161 7.73 -29.90 2.71
C GLN A 161 6.81 -28.75 3.13
N ILE A 162 7.34 -27.53 3.09
CA ILE A 162 6.57 -26.33 3.38
C ILE A 162 5.65 -25.98 2.18
N PRO A 163 4.33 -25.77 2.38
CA PRO A 163 3.40 -25.50 1.28
C PRO A 163 3.47 -24.05 0.76
N TYR A 164 4.46 -23.27 1.20
CA TYR A 164 4.63 -21.86 0.90
C TYR A 164 6.10 -21.46 0.73
N GLY A 165 6.33 -20.30 0.11
CA GLY A 165 7.59 -19.57 0.09
C GLY A 165 7.52 -18.33 0.95
N VAL A 166 8.65 -17.70 1.23
CA VAL A 166 8.77 -16.54 2.12
C VAL A 166 9.47 -15.40 1.41
N ILE A 167 8.91 -14.20 1.47
CA ILE A 167 9.55 -12.99 0.94
C ILE A 167 9.72 -11.99 2.08
N VAL A 168 10.97 -11.65 2.40
CA VAL A 168 11.32 -10.63 3.40
C VAL A 168 11.06 -9.23 2.85
N ARG A 169 10.25 -8.42 3.54
CA ARG A 169 9.89 -7.05 3.18
C ARG A 169 10.96 -6.05 3.59
N THR A 170 10.93 -4.84 3.02
CA THR A 170 11.86 -3.75 3.38
C THR A 170 11.75 -3.36 4.87
N ASN A 171 10.57 -3.46 5.47
CA ASN A 171 10.33 -3.11 6.87
C ASN A 171 11.03 -4.07 7.84
N ALA A 172 11.42 -5.27 7.39
CA ALA A 172 12.20 -6.20 8.19
C ALA A 172 13.61 -5.68 8.52
N ALA A 173 14.09 -4.62 7.86
CA ALA A 173 15.40 -4.02 8.12
C ALA A 173 15.58 -3.48 9.56
N GLN A 174 14.47 -3.17 10.24
CA GLN A 174 14.42 -2.62 11.60
C GLN A 174 13.84 -3.62 12.61
N ALA A 175 13.34 -4.76 12.15
CA ALA A 175 12.78 -5.79 13.02
C ALA A 175 13.89 -6.46 13.84
N SER A 176 13.58 -6.78 15.09
CA SER A 176 14.40 -7.71 15.87
C SER A 176 14.26 -9.14 15.29
N LYS A 177 15.19 -10.03 15.66
CA LYS A 177 15.11 -11.43 15.24
C LYS A 177 13.84 -12.08 15.80
N GLU A 178 13.52 -11.73 17.04
CA GLU A 178 12.39 -12.25 17.81
C GLU A 178 11.06 -11.83 17.18
N GLU A 179 10.91 -10.56 16.81
CA GLU A 179 9.73 -10.05 16.10
C GLU A 179 9.51 -10.74 14.75
N LEU A 180 10.58 -10.91 13.98
CA LEU A 180 10.51 -11.57 12.67
C LEU A 180 10.06 -13.04 12.81
N LEU A 181 10.64 -13.77 13.78
CA LEU A 181 10.29 -15.17 14.03
C LEU A 181 8.87 -15.32 14.57
N LEU A 182 8.42 -14.40 15.42
CA LEU A 182 7.05 -14.38 15.94
C LEU A 182 6.04 -14.20 14.80
N GLU A 183 6.26 -13.21 13.92
CA GLU A 183 5.39 -12.98 12.76
C GLU A 183 5.40 -14.17 11.80
N LEU A 184 6.58 -14.75 11.52
CA LEU A 184 6.69 -15.95 10.69
C LEU A 184 5.85 -17.11 11.22
N ALA A 185 5.91 -17.36 12.53
CA ALA A 185 5.13 -18.42 13.17
C ALA A 185 3.62 -18.14 13.11
N GLN A 186 3.21 -16.89 13.31
CA GLN A 186 1.80 -16.47 13.23
C GLN A 186 1.24 -16.67 11.82
N LEU A 187 1.94 -16.16 10.79
CA LEU A 187 1.51 -16.30 9.41
C LEU A 187 1.52 -17.77 8.97
N GLU A 188 2.51 -18.56 9.39
CA GLU A 188 2.54 -19.99 9.08
C GLU A 188 1.31 -20.70 9.66
N ALA A 189 0.97 -20.44 10.93
CA ALA A 189 -0.20 -21.02 11.56
C ALA A 189 -1.50 -20.62 10.82
N GLU A 190 -1.60 -19.37 10.38
CA GLU A 190 -2.72 -18.89 9.57
C GLU A 190 -2.82 -19.64 8.23
N VAL A 191 -1.71 -19.71 7.48
CA VAL A 191 -1.65 -20.42 6.19
C VAL A 191 -2.04 -21.89 6.35
N GLN A 192 -1.49 -22.57 7.35
CA GLN A 192 -1.81 -23.97 7.62
C GLN A 192 -3.28 -24.15 7.98
N LYS A 193 -3.84 -23.27 8.81
CA LYS A 193 -5.27 -23.28 9.17
C LYS A 193 -6.16 -23.10 7.94
N ILE A 194 -5.82 -22.16 7.05
CA ILE A 194 -6.60 -21.90 5.84
C ILE A 194 -6.54 -23.08 4.88
N ILE A 195 -5.35 -23.59 4.58
CA ILE A 195 -5.17 -24.70 3.63
C ILE A 195 -5.85 -25.98 4.16
N SER A 196 -5.65 -26.31 5.43
CA SER A 196 -6.21 -27.52 6.04
C SER A 196 -7.73 -27.42 6.27
N GLY A 197 -8.25 -26.22 6.56
CA GLY A 197 -9.68 -25.97 6.77
C GLY A 197 -10.47 -25.90 5.47
N ALA A 198 -9.88 -25.40 4.39
CA ALA A 198 -10.57 -25.14 3.12
C ALA A 198 -11.27 -26.38 2.52
N LYS A 199 -10.72 -27.59 2.69
CA LYS A 199 -11.32 -28.84 2.19
C LYS A 199 -12.68 -29.18 2.81
N TYR A 200 -13.03 -28.57 3.93
CA TYR A 200 -14.31 -28.80 4.62
C TYR A 200 -15.36 -27.73 4.32
N LEU A 201 -14.98 -26.69 3.57
CA LEU A 201 -15.86 -25.60 3.22
C LEU A 201 -16.50 -25.85 1.85
N ILE A 202 -17.66 -25.25 1.63
CA ILE A 202 -18.38 -25.33 0.35
C ILE A 202 -17.84 -24.28 -0.65
N ARG A 203 -18.06 -24.52 -1.94
CA ARG A 203 -17.83 -23.51 -2.99
C ARG A 203 -18.47 -22.15 -2.65
N TYR A 204 -17.80 -21.09 -3.10
CA TYR A 204 -18.12 -19.68 -2.86
C TYR A 204 -17.91 -19.18 -1.43
N SER A 205 -17.43 -20.04 -0.51
CA SER A 205 -17.07 -19.58 0.84
C SER A 205 -15.93 -18.57 0.79
N LEU A 206 -16.09 -17.45 1.50
CA LEU A 206 -14.99 -16.56 1.86
C LEU A 206 -14.13 -17.25 2.92
N VAL A 207 -12.92 -17.63 2.55
CA VAL A 207 -12.00 -18.39 3.40
C VAL A 207 -11.11 -17.46 4.22
N HIS A 208 -10.71 -16.34 3.63
CA HIS A 208 -9.92 -15.32 4.30
C HIS A 208 -10.35 -13.95 3.77
N LYS A 209 -10.65 -13.05 4.71
CA LYS A 209 -10.91 -11.64 4.43
C LYS A 209 -9.61 -10.88 4.59
N GLU A 210 -9.22 -10.17 3.55
CA GLU A 210 -7.98 -9.41 3.50
C GLU A 210 -8.02 -8.19 4.43
N GLU A 211 -6.84 -7.77 4.88
CA GLU A 211 -6.67 -6.52 5.63
C GLU A 211 -7.24 -5.31 4.88
N GLN A 212 -7.90 -4.43 5.62
CA GLN A 212 -8.45 -3.19 5.10
C GLN A 212 -7.32 -2.26 4.59
N PRO A 213 -7.59 -1.36 3.63
CA PRO A 213 -6.55 -0.53 3.03
C PRO A 213 -5.75 0.31 4.05
N TRP A 214 -6.39 0.75 5.13
CA TRP A 214 -5.72 1.49 6.21
C TRP A 214 -4.75 0.62 7.01
N GLN A 215 -5.07 -0.67 7.25
CA GLN A 215 -4.18 -1.62 7.94
C GLN A 215 -2.92 -1.85 7.11
N LYS A 216 -3.09 -2.08 5.80
CA LYS A 216 -1.97 -2.25 4.86
C LYS A 216 -1.07 -1.02 4.82
N MET A 217 -1.67 0.16 4.83
CA MET A 217 -0.92 1.42 4.83
C MET A 217 -0.14 1.56 6.14
N LEU A 218 -0.76 1.33 7.30
CA LEU A 218 -0.12 1.39 8.62
C LEU A 218 1.01 0.36 8.77
N ASN A 219 0.78 -0.90 8.41
CA ASN A 219 1.78 -1.98 8.41
C ASN A 219 2.95 -1.70 7.45
N GLY A 220 2.71 -0.88 6.42
CA GLY A 220 3.73 -0.43 5.48
C GLY A 220 4.67 0.64 6.04
N LEU A 221 4.34 1.31 7.14
CA LEU A 221 5.14 2.40 7.70
C LEU A 221 6.29 1.91 8.57
N TYR A 222 7.34 2.73 8.63
CA TYR A 222 8.40 2.57 9.62
C TYR A 222 7.93 3.13 10.96
N GLU A 223 7.88 2.30 12.02
CA GLU A 223 7.43 2.75 13.34
C GLU A 223 8.29 3.86 13.93
N THR A 224 9.59 3.88 13.61
CA THR A 224 10.51 4.94 14.04
C THR A 224 10.17 6.32 13.47
N GLU A 225 9.40 6.38 12.39
CA GLU A 225 8.95 7.64 11.77
C GLU A 225 7.56 8.07 12.27
N LEU A 226 6.84 7.19 12.97
CA LEU A 226 5.45 7.37 13.37
C LEU A 226 5.36 7.70 14.87
N GLY A 227 4.88 8.91 15.19
CA GLY A 227 4.73 9.35 16.58
C GLY A 227 3.35 9.12 17.15
N GLU A 228 2.31 9.15 16.31
CA GLU A 228 0.93 9.04 16.76
C GLU A 228 0.03 8.39 15.70
N VAL A 229 -0.86 7.49 16.13
CA VAL A 229 -2.02 7.00 15.38
C VAL A 229 -3.29 7.53 16.04
N VAL A 230 -4.17 8.17 15.27
CA VAL A 230 -5.42 8.75 15.78
C VAL A 230 -6.59 8.24 14.96
N THR A 231 -7.67 7.85 15.62
CA THR A 231 -8.93 7.46 14.97
C THR A 231 -10.15 7.92 15.76
N ASP A 232 -11.22 8.29 15.07
CA ASP A 232 -12.55 8.56 15.66
C ASP A 232 -13.49 7.35 15.62
N ASP A 233 -13.03 6.24 15.05
CA ASP A 233 -13.72 4.96 15.04
C ASP A 233 -13.15 4.04 16.14
N ARG A 234 -14.05 3.56 17.02
CA ARG A 234 -13.68 2.75 18.17
C ARG A 234 -13.24 1.34 17.80
N GLU A 235 -13.89 0.71 16.82
CA GLU A 235 -13.50 -0.64 16.37
C GLU A 235 -12.10 -0.60 15.73
N ILE A 236 -11.81 0.48 14.99
CA ILE A 236 -10.49 0.71 14.42
C ILE A 236 -9.46 0.95 15.52
N PHE A 237 -9.76 1.75 16.55
CA PHE A 237 -8.87 1.96 17.70
C PHE A 237 -8.49 0.63 18.35
N GLU A 238 -9.48 -0.21 18.67
CA GLU A 238 -9.24 -1.51 19.30
C GLU A 238 -8.47 -2.46 18.39
N THR A 239 -8.74 -2.43 17.09
CA THR A 239 -8.00 -3.20 16.08
C THR A 239 -6.52 -2.79 16.05
N ILE A 240 -6.23 -1.48 16.04
CA ILE A 240 -4.86 -0.97 16.10
C ILE A 240 -4.19 -1.40 17.40
N CYS A 241 -4.85 -1.23 18.55
CA CYS A 241 -4.31 -1.68 19.83
C CYS A 241 -3.92 -3.16 19.79
N ASN A 242 -4.79 -4.03 19.28
CA ASN A 242 -4.50 -5.45 19.13
C ASN A 242 -3.30 -5.71 18.19
N MET A 243 -3.18 -4.97 17.07
CA MET A 243 -2.03 -5.06 16.16
C MET A 243 -0.70 -4.74 16.86
N TYR A 244 -0.71 -3.84 17.84
CA TYR A 244 0.45 -3.47 18.65
C TYR A 244 0.55 -4.28 19.97
N GLY A 245 -0.14 -5.42 20.06
CA GLY A 245 -0.05 -6.34 21.20
C GLY A 245 -0.77 -5.87 22.46
N VAL A 246 -1.65 -4.88 22.35
CA VAL A 246 -2.44 -4.33 23.46
C VAL A 246 -3.82 -4.99 23.46
N GLY A 247 -4.01 -5.95 24.35
CA GLY A 247 -5.23 -6.75 24.41
C GLY A 247 -6.38 -6.06 25.11
N ALA A 248 -7.60 -6.57 24.91
CA ALA A 248 -8.85 -5.98 25.45
C ALA A 248 -8.83 -5.68 26.96
N LYS A 249 -8.12 -6.47 27.77
CA LYS A 249 -8.00 -6.23 29.23
C LYS A 249 -7.22 -4.95 29.57
N GLN A 250 -6.33 -4.52 28.68
CA GLN A 250 -5.53 -3.29 28.83
C GLN A 250 -6.29 -2.05 28.31
N LEU A 251 -7.45 -2.23 27.68
CA LEU A 251 -8.31 -1.15 27.15
C LEU A 251 -9.34 -0.65 28.16
N VAL A 252 -9.25 -1.11 29.41
CA VAL A 252 -10.08 -0.69 30.54
C VAL A 252 -9.21 -0.39 31.75
N THR A 253 -9.56 0.66 32.48
CA THR A 253 -8.86 1.02 33.71
C THR A 253 -9.07 -0.04 34.79
N GLY A 254 -8.03 -0.31 35.58
CA GLY A 254 -8.05 -1.32 36.65
C GLY A 254 -8.73 -0.88 37.96
N GLY A 255 -9.35 0.30 37.99
CA GLY A 255 -9.95 0.89 39.20
C GLY A 255 -11.33 0.31 39.55
N SER A 256 -11.90 0.80 40.66
CA SER A 256 -13.25 0.43 41.13
C SER A 256 -14.35 0.77 40.12
N VAL A 257 -14.10 1.78 39.27
CA VAL A 257 -14.90 2.10 38.09
C VAL A 257 -14.04 1.81 36.86
N ARG A 258 -14.48 0.86 36.03
CA ARG A 258 -13.82 0.55 34.77
C ARG A 258 -14.27 1.56 33.73
N SER A 259 -13.33 2.37 33.26
CA SER A 259 -13.51 3.28 32.14
C SER A 259 -12.70 2.79 30.94
N ARG A 260 -13.18 3.07 29.74
CA ARG A 260 -12.45 2.77 28.51
C ARG A 260 -11.19 3.64 28.44
N VAL A 261 -10.13 3.04 27.91
CA VAL A 261 -8.89 3.76 27.60
C VAL A 261 -9.00 4.34 26.21
N ASP A 262 -8.67 5.63 26.09
CA ASP A 262 -8.69 6.37 24.82
C ASP A 262 -7.28 6.73 24.34
N GLU A 263 -6.26 6.45 25.14
CA GLU A 263 -4.87 6.70 24.77
C GLU A 263 -3.95 5.59 25.31
N ILE A 264 -3.07 5.10 24.44
CA ILE A 264 -2.09 4.07 24.76
C ILE A 264 -0.72 4.49 24.23
N LEU A 265 0.30 4.35 25.06
CA LEU A 265 1.69 4.47 24.66
C LEU A 265 2.29 3.07 24.56
N THR A 266 2.74 2.69 23.36
CA THR A 266 3.40 1.40 23.15
C THR A 266 4.81 1.39 23.75
N GLY A 267 5.39 0.21 23.95
CA GLY A 267 6.76 0.07 24.47
C GLY A 267 7.85 0.73 23.60
N HIS A 268 7.55 1.05 22.34
CA HIS A 268 8.46 1.73 21.40
C HIS A 268 8.15 3.22 21.24
N GLY A 269 7.27 3.79 22.06
CA GLY A 269 6.96 5.23 22.08
C GLY A 269 5.92 5.70 21.06
N LEU A 270 5.26 4.78 20.34
CA LEU A 270 4.12 5.12 19.49
C LEU A 270 2.89 5.41 20.37
N LYS A 271 2.28 6.58 20.20
CA LYS A 271 1.00 6.94 20.81
C LYS A 271 -0.17 6.49 19.93
N ILE A 272 -1.14 5.78 20.49
CA ILE A 272 -2.38 5.37 19.82
C ILE A 272 -3.52 6.06 20.55
N ARG A 273 -4.36 6.81 19.85
CA ARG A 273 -5.40 7.64 20.46
C ARG A 273 -6.76 7.48 19.77
N TYR A 274 -7.79 7.25 20.56
CA TYR A 274 -9.18 7.42 20.20
C TYR A 274 -9.54 8.90 20.35
N TYR A 275 -10.15 9.48 19.32
CA TYR A 275 -10.62 10.86 19.31
C TYR A 275 -12.14 10.88 19.35
N GLU A 276 -12.67 11.60 20.33
CA GLU A 276 -14.10 11.84 20.47
C GLU A 276 -14.28 13.30 20.87
N ASP A 277 -15.09 14.02 20.10
CA ASP A 277 -15.46 15.41 20.33
C ASP A 277 -16.84 15.63 19.71
N GLU A 278 -17.76 16.24 20.46
CA GLU A 278 -19.15 16.42 20.03
C GLU A 278 -19.30 17.48 18.93
N MET A 279 -18.35 18.42 18.83
CA MET A 279 -18.46 19.63 18.00
C MET A 279 -17.57 19.58 16.77
N VAL A 280 -16.39 18.95 16.87
CA VAL A 280 -15.38 18.96 15.82
C VAL A 280 -15.03 17.54 15.41
N SER A 281 -15.25 17.19 14.14
CA SER A 281 -14.82 15.88 13.62
C SER A 281 -13.29 15.80 13.48
N LEU A 282 -12.73 14.59 13.55
CA LEU A 282 -11.29 14.38 13.37
C LEU A 282 -10.80 14.85 11.99
N SER A 283 -11.62 14.64 10.96
CA SER A 283 -11.37 15.13 9.60
C SER A 283 -11.24 16.66 9.55
N ALA A 284 -12.14 17.38 10.22
CA ALA A 284 -12.12 18.84 10.29
C ALA A 284 -10.93 19.35 11.11
N LEU A 285 -10.68 18.77 12.28
CA LEU A 285 -9.54 19.12 13.15
C LEU A 285 -8.20 18.96 12.42
N SER A 286 -8.09 17.91 11.60
CA SER A 286 -6.86 17.57 10.88
C SER A 286 -6.75 18.23 9.51
N GLY A 287 -7.77 18.97 9.07
CA GLY A 287 -7.82 19.59 7.74
C GLY A 287 -7.71 18.57 6.60
N ILE A 288 -8.23 17.35 6.77
CA ILE A 288 -8.10 16.29 5.76
C ILE A 288 -8.87 16.66 4.50
N THR A 289 -10.13 17.08 4.63
CA THR A 289 -10.99 17.41 3.49
C THR A 289 -10.42 18.54 2.63
N SER A 290 -9.89 19.60 3.25
CA SER A 290 -9.27 20.72 2.52
C SER A 290 -8.01 20.29 1.79
N GLN A 291 -7.14 19.52 2.44
CA GLN A 291 -5.92 19.01 1.81
C GLN A 291 -6.21 18.00 0.69
N LEU A 292 -7.27 17.20 0.79
CA LEU A 292 -7.74 16.32 -0.29
C LEU A 292 -8.22 17.13 -1.49
N HIS A 293 -9.03 18.16 -1.26
CA HIS A 293 -9.48 19.06 -2.32
C HIS A 293 -8.29 19.75 -3.01
N ASP A 294 -7.31 20.23 -2.24
CA ASP A 294 -6.08 20.81 -2.79
C ASP A 294 -5.23 19.79 -3.56
N ALA A 295 -5.19 18.53 -3.12
CA ALA A 295 -4.51 17.45 -3.83
C ALA A 295 -5.15 17.11 -5.18
N LEU A 296 -6.41 17.44 -5.39
CA LEU A 296 -7.11 17.25 -6.67
C LEU A 296 -6.91 18.41 -7.64
N ARG A 297 -6.43 19.57 -7.16
CA ARG A 297 -6.16 20.73 -8.01
C ARG A 297 -4.95 20.49 -8.92
N GLU A 298 -5.02 21.06 -10.10
CA GLU A 298 -3.91 21.05 -11.07
C GLU A 298 -2.70 21.84 -10.55
N ARG A 299 -2.94 23.01 -9.95
CA ARG A 299 -1.90 23.89 -9.41
C ARG A 299 -1.54 23.53 -7.97
N VAL A 300 -0.24 23.48 -7.67
CA VAL A 300 0.31 23.28 -6.32
C VAL A 300 1.28 24.40 -5.98
N TRP A 301 1.02 25.15 -4.91
CA TRP A 301 1.92 26.22 -4.47
C TRP A 301 3.10 25.69 -3.67
N LEU A 302 4.28 26.28 -3.92
CA LEU A 302 5.51 26.10 -3.16
C LEU A 302 5.65 27.22 -2.12
N LYS A 303 6.46 27.01 -1.08
CA LYS A 303 6.68 27.99 0.00
C LYS A 303 7.38 29.25 -0.50
N SER A 304 8.20 29.12 -1.54
CA SER A 304 8.85 30.25 -2.22
C SER A 304 7.88 31.15 -3.01
N GLY A 305 6.62 30.74 -3.19
CA GLY A 305 5.66 31.41 -4.07
C GLY A 305 5.74 30.96 -5.53
N ALA A 306 6.69 30.08 -5.86
CA ALA A 306 6.67 29.26 -7.06
C ALA A 306 5.50 28.26 -7.02
N TYR A 307 5.19 27.61 -8.13
CA TYR A 307 4.11 26.63 -8.20
C TYR A 307 4.35 25.55 -9.26
N LEU A 308 3.74 24.40 -9.04
CA LEU A 308 3.68 23.29 -9.99
C LEU A 308 2.34 23.30 -10.73
N ILE A 309 2.34 22.84 -11.97
CA ILE A 309 1.15 22.49 -12.74
C ILE A 309 1.22 21.00 -13.06
N ILE A 310 0.27 20.21 -12.54
CA ILE A 310 0.26 18.75 -12.66
C ILE A 310 -0.91 18.33 -13.56
N GLN A 311 -0.61 17.91 -14.78
CA GLN A 311 -1.59 17.58 -15.81
C GLN A 311 -1.52 16.09 -16.22
N PRO A 312 -2.51 15.28 -15.84
CA PRO A 312 -2.62 13.92 -16.36
C PRO A 312 -3.13 13.95 -17.81
N THR A 313 -2.49 13.17 -18.67
CA THR A 313 -2.95 12.87 -20.03
C THR A 313 -3.42 11.41 -20.12
N GLU A 314 -3.77 10.93 -21.31
CA GLU A 314 -4.16 9.54 -21.52
C GLU A 314 -3.00 8.55 -21.22
N ALA A 315 -1.78 8.89 -21.64
CA ALA A 315 -0.64 7.98 -21.58
C ALA A 315 0.35 8.28 -20.45
N LEU A 316 0.50 9.56 -20.09
CA LEU A 316 1.52 10.04 -19.14
C LEU A 316 1.04 11.24 -18.33
N THR A 317 1.75 11.61 -17.27
CA THR A 317 1.48 12.84 -16.51
C THR A 317 2.61 13.84 -16.75
N VAL A 318 2.26 15.09 -17.08
CA VAL A 318 3.21 16.19 -17.23
C VAL A 318 3.18 17.07 -15.99
N ILE A 319 4.36 17.48 -15.52
CA ILE A 319 4.51 18.38 -14.38
C ILE A 319 5.43 19.54 -14.78
N ASP A 320 4.94 20.76 -14.67
CA ASP A 320 5.67 21.99 -15.02
C ASP A 320 5.98 22.83 -13.77
N VAL A 321 7.20 23.40 -13.70
CA VAL A 321 7.71 24.16 -12.55
C VAL A 321 7.81 25.64 -12.88
N ASN A 322 7.04 26.47 -12.18
CA ASN A 322 6.96 27.91 -12.41
C ASN A 322 7.49 28.72 -11.22
N THR A 323 8.33 29.72 -11.48
CA THR A 323 8.94 30.60 -10.47
C THR A 323 7.99 31.62 -9.83
N GLY A 324 6.82 31.87 -10.42
CA GLY A 324 5.89 32.90 -9.93
C GLY A 324 6.41 34.33 -10.11
N LYS A 325 6.02 35.25 -9.21
CA LYS A 325 6.31 36.70 -9.36
C LYS A 325 7.64 37.16 -8.75
N ASN A 326 8.41 36.28 -8.10
CA ASN A 326 9.53 36.68 -7.24
C ASN A 326 10.88 36.27 -7.83
N ILE A 327 11.51 37.16 -8.61
CA ILE A 327 12.87 36.93 -9.12
C ILE A 327 13.69 38.21 -8.96
N ALA A 328 14.61 38.23 -7.99
CA ALA A 328 15.66 39.24 -7.91
C ALA A 328 16.70 39.00 -9.02
N LYS A 329 16.95 39.99 -9.87
CA LYS A 329 17.78 39.85 -11.10
C LYS A 329 19.24 39.44 -10.88
N LYS A 330 19.79 39.60 -9.67
CA LYS A 330 21.22 39.43 -9.39
C LYS A 330 21.67 37.99 -9.10
N GLU A 331 20.74 37.08 -8.78
CA GLU A 331 21.03 35.68 -8.38
C GLU A 331 20.06 34.69 -9.07
N MET A 332 19.78 34.92 -10.36
CA MET A 332 18.69 34.22 -11.06
C MET A 332 18.89 32.70 -11.13
N GLN A 333 20.09 32.23 -11.51
CA GLN A 333 20.39 30.79 -11.64
C GLN A 333 20.40 30.05 -10.29
N GLU A 334 20.98 30.66 -9.25
CA GLU A 334 20.93 30.08 -7.90
C GLU A 334 19.49 29.99 -7.37
N ASN A 335 18.67 31.00 -7.67
CA ASN A 335 17.26 30.98 -7.31
C ASN A 335 16.49 29.90 -8.09
N PHE A 336 16.79 29.69 -9.38
CA PHE A 336 16.20 28.59 -10.15
C PHE A 336 16.55 27.23 -9.57
N LEU A 337 17.81 27.00 -9.18
CA LEU A 337 18.21 25.76 -8.53
C LEU A 337 17.44 25.56 -7.21
N LYS A 338 17.33 26.60 -6.37
CA LYS A 338 16.57 26.53 -5.10
C LYS A 338 15.09 26.19 -5.35
N VAL A 339 14.46 26.81 -6.34
CA VAL A 339 13.06 26.53 -6.72
C VAL A 339 12.92 25.10 -7.26
N ASN A 340 13.83 24.64 -8.11
CA ASN A 340 13.81 23.28 -8.66
C ASN A 340 14.02 22.23 -7.56
N ILE A 341 14.89 22.47 -6.58
CA ILE A 341 15.07 21.59 -5.41
C ILE A 341 13.79 21.50 -4.59
N GLU A 342 13.15 22.64 -4.29
CA GLU A 342 11.86 22.66 -3.59
C GLU A 342 10.77 21.93 -4.40
N ALA A 343 10.72 22.16 -5.71
CA ALA A 343 9.82 21.50 -6.63
C ALA A 343 10.06 19.98 -6.64
N ALA A 344 11.30 19.52 -6.66
CA ALA A 344 11.63 18.09 -6.67
C ALA A 344 11.10 17.35 -5.43
N GLU A 345 11.25 17.94 -4.24
CA GLU A 345 10.69 17.39 -3.01
C GLU A 345 9.15 17.36 -3.03
N GLU A 346 8.53 18.45 -3.50
CA GLU A 346 7.07 18.55 -3.58
C GLU A 346 6.50 17.60 -4.64
N ILE A 347 7.16 17.44 -5.78
CA ILE A 347 6.77 16.49 -6.84
C ILE A 347 6.81 15.07 -6.30
N ALA A 348 7.91 14.66 -5.64
CA ALA A 348 8.01 13.33 -5.04
C ALA A 348 6.85 13.07 -4.05
N ARG A 349 6.51 14.08 -3.23
CA ARG A 349 5.37 14.02 -2.31
C ARG A 349 4.02 13.92 -3.06
N GLN A 350 3.80 14.70 -4.10
CA GLN A 350 2.56 14.71 -4.89
C GLN A 350 2.35 13.40 -5.65
N LEU A 351 3.42 12.80 -6.19
CA LEU A 351 3.36 11.47 -6.81
C LEU A 351 2.84 10.42 -5.84
N ARG A 352 3.30 10.46 -4.58
CA ARG A 352 2.86 9.57 -3.50
C ARG A 352 1.43 9.90 -3.05
N LEU A 353 1.14 11.17 -2.72
CA LEU A 353 -0.17 11.63 -2.25
C LEU A 353 -1.29 11.34 -3.24
N ARG A 354 -1.10 11.72 -4.52
CA ARG A 354 -2.11 11.55 -5.58
C ARG A 354 -2.10 10.13 -6.16
N ASN A 355 -1.13 9.31 -5.75
CA ASN A 355 -0.83 8.01 -6.34
C ASN A 355 -0.75 8.06 -7.88
N ILE A 356 0.00 9.03 -8.41
CA ILE A 356 0.30 9.13 -9.85
C ILE A 356 1.24 7.98 -10.20
N SER A 357 0.97 7.26 -11.29
CA SER A 357 1.74 6.07 -11.70
C SER A 357 1.90 6.03 -13.21
N GLY A 358 2.85 5.23 -13.70
CA GLY A 358 3.22 5.16 -15.09
C GLY A 358 4.38 6.09 -15.40
N ILE A 359 4.32 6.70 -16.59
CA ILE A 359 5.32 7.65 -17.08
C ILE A 359 4.94 9.04 -16.59
N VAL A 360 5.90 9.73 -15.99
CA VAL A 360 5.79 11.12 -15.55
C VAL A 360 6.92 11.91 -16.17
N ILE A 361 6.58 13.03 -16.78
CA ILE A 361 7.54 13.96 -17.39
C ILE A 361 7.53 15.24 -16.55
N VAL A 362 8.71 15.65 -16.08
CA VAL A 362 8.88 16.87 -15.29
C VAL A 362 9.68 17.89 -16.08
N ASP A 363 9.10 19.06 -16.29
CA ASP A 363 9.74 20.23 -16.89
C ASP A 363 10.21 21.17 -15.77
N PHE A 364 11.50 21.04 -15.42
CA PHE A 364 12.14 21.92 -14.44
C PHE A 364 12.59 23.23 -15.11
N ILE A 365 12.79 24.27 -14.31
CA ILE A 365 13.34 25.52 -14.82
C ILE A 365 14.75 25.25 -15.35
N ASN A 366 15.05 25.70 -16.57
CA ASN A 366 16.35 25.50 -17.21
C ASN A 366 17.51 26.02 -16.34
N LEU A 367 18.48 25.15 -16.10
CA LEU A 367 19.73 25.47 -15.39
C LEU A 367 20.88 25.52 -16.40
N GLU A 368 21.77 26.50 -16.26
CA GLU A 368 22.91 26.63 -17.18
C GLU A 368 24.08 25.71 -16.83
N ALA A 369 24.27 25.44 -15.52
CA ALA A 369 25.40 24.66 -15.03
C ALA A 369 25.03 23.17 -14.88
N LYS A 370 25.78 22.28 -15.55
CA LYS A 370 25.62 20.83 -15.42
C LYS A 370 25.79 20.31 -13.99
N SER A 371 26.58 21.01 -13.16
CA SER A 371 26.70 20.70 -11.73
C SER A 371 25.38 20.91 -11.00
N ALA A 372 24.64 21.97 -11.32
CA ALA A 372 23.34 22.27 -10.73
C ALA A 372 22.26 21.26 -11.19
N GLU A 373 22.28 20.85 -12.47
CA GLU A 373 21.43 19.75 -12.96
C GLU A 373 21.70 18.44 -12.21
N SER A 374 22.99 18.10 -12.03
CA SER A 374 23.40 16.90 -11.32
C SER A 374 22.97 16.93 -9.84
N GLU A 375 23.07 18.10 -9.20
CA GLU A 375 22.58 18.32 -7.84
C GLU A 375 21.06 18.12 -7.75
N LEU A 376 20.30 18.73 -8.66
CA LEU A 376 18.85 18.57 -8.75
C LEU A 376 18.45 17.10 -8.90
N LEU A 377 19.06 16.37 -9.84
CA LEU A 377 18.75 14.95 -10.07
C LEU A 377 19.09 14.07 -8.86
N ASN A 378 20.17 14.38 -8.14
CA ASN A 378 20.54 13.68 -6.91
C ASN A 378 19.50 13.90 -5.81
N VAL A 379 19.08 15.15 -5.59
CA VAL A 379 18.05 15.50 -4.60
C VAL A 379 16.71 14.86 -4.97
N PHE A 380 16.31 14.97 -6.24
CA PHE A 380 15.06 14.40 -6.71
C PHE A 380 15.05 12.88 -6.59
N GLY A 381 16.13 12.21 -7.00
CA GLY A 381 16.29 10.76 -6.84
C GLY A 381 16.24 10.33 -5.37
N ALA A 382 16.84 11.09 -4.45
CA ALA A 382 16.77 10.82 -3.02
C ALA A 382 15.34 11.01 -2.46
N ALA A 383 14.61 12.02 -2.93
CA ALA A 383 13.21 12.24 -2.55
C ALA A 383 12.30 11.10 -3.04
N LEU A 384 12.46 10.65 -4.30
CA LEU A 384 11.69 9.54 -4.87
C LEU A 384 11.95 8.20 -4.16
N LYS A 385 13.16 7.97 -3.64
CA LYS A 385 13.50 6.76 -2.87
C LYS A 385 12.70 6.60 -1.58
N LYS A 386 12.16 7.69 -1.03
CA LYS A 386 11.27 7.65 0.15
C LYS A 386 9.90 7.06 -0.15
N ASP A 387 9.55 6.87 -1.43
CA ASP A 387 8.31 6.22 -1.84
C ASP A 387 8.38 4.70 -1.57
N PRO A 388 7.40 4.11 -0.85
CA PRO A 388 7.31 2.67 -0.70
C PRO A 388 7.11 1.95 -2.05
N VAL A 389 6.48 2.60 -3.03
CA VAL A 389 6.32 2.11 -4.40
C VAL A 389 7.63 2.27 -5.18
N PRO A 390 8.02 1.32 -6.04
CA PRO A 390 9.17 1.51 -6.92
C PRO A 390 8.97 2.73 -7.83
N THR A 391 9.80 3.74 -7.59
CA THR A 391 9.82 5.02 -8.29
C THR A 391 11.26 5.41 -8.57
N GLN A 392 11.58 5.77 -9.81
CA GLN A 392 12.93 6.13 -10.20
C GLN A 392 12.94 7.11 -11.37
N ILE A 393 13.97 7.93 -11.42
CA ILE A 393 14.34 8.71 -12.61
C ILE A 393 14.87 7.72 -13.65
N VAL A 394 14.40 7.83 -14.88
CA VAL A 394 14.91 7.06 -16.02
C VAL A 394 16.11 7.80 -16.60
N GLU A 395 15.87 9.01 -17.12
CA GLU A 395 16.90 9.90 -17.64
C GLU A 395 16.40 11.35 -17.70
N MET A 396 17.31 12.26 -18.05
CA MET A 396 16.98 13.61 -18.48
C MET A 396 17.16 13.68 -19.99
N THR A 397 16.09 14.04 -20.70
CA THR A 397 16.07 14.12 -22.16
C THR A 397 16.98 15.25 -22.67
N LYS A 398 17.29 15.22 -23.97
CA LYS A 398 18.02 16.32 -24.64
C LYS A 398 17.28 17.66 -24.62
N LEU A 399 15.97 17.65 -24.36
CA LEU A 399 15.14 18.86 -24.25
C LEU A 399 15.10 19.40 -22.81
N GLY A 400 15.81 18.79 -21.86
CA GLY A 400 15.84 19.21 -20.46
C GLY A 400 14.75 18.61 -19.58
N LEU A 401 13.83 17.82 -20.16
CA LEU A 401 12.75 17.16 -19.42
C LEU A 401 13.28 15.95 -18.64
N VAL A 402 12.83 15.78 -17.40
CA VAL A 402 13.19 14.64 -16.55
C VAL A 402 12.10 13.57 -16.62
N GLU A 403 12.48 12.37 -17.01
CA GLU A 403 11.57 11.23 -17.09
C GLU A 403 11.59 10.41 -15.80
N VAL A 404 10.41 10.16 -15.25
CA VAL A 404 10.22 9.38 -14.03
C VAL A 404 9.25 8.24 -14.33
N THR A 405 9.55 7.07 -13.78
CA THR A 405 8.63 5.93 -13.78
C THR A 405 8.22 5.58 -12.36
N ARG A 406 6.92 5.37 -12.16
CA ARG A 406 6.34 4.90 -10.90
C ARG A 406 5.42 3.71 -11.12
N LYS A 407 5.64 2.59 -10.44
CA LYS A 407 4.86 1.37 -10.66
C LYS A 407 3.38 1.56 -10.30
N LYS A 408 2.46 1.21 -11.23
CA LYS A 408 1.01 1.24 -10.97
C LYS A 408 0.61 0.06 -10.08
N ILE A 409 0.17 0.36 -8.85
CA ILE A 409 -0.27 -0.64 -7.86
C ILE A 409 -1.75 -0.54 -7.48
N LYS A 410 -2.31 0.67 -7.48
CA LYS A 410 -3.71 0.96 -7.14
C LYS A 410 -4.21 2.17 -7.96
N LYS A 411 -5.50 2.46 -7.88
CA LYS A 411 -6.14 3.65 -8.51
C LYS A 411 -5.52 4.94 -7.97
N SER A 412 -5.42 5.96 -8.81
CA SER A 412 -5.01 7.31 -8.38
C SER A 412 -6.03 7.90 -7.41
N LEU A 413 -5.65 8.94 -6.65
CA LEU A 413 -6.56 9.61 -5.72
C LEU A 413 -7.83 10.10 -6.42
N ARG A 414 -7.67 10.70 -7.60
CA ARG A 414 -8.79 11.20 -8.42
C ARG A 414 -9.73 10.08 -8.81
N GLU A 415 -9.21 8.96 -9.32
CA GLU A 415 -10.01 7.78 -9.68
C GLU A 415 -10.72 7.15 -8.48
N SER A 416 -10.12 7.20 -7.28
CA SER A 416 -10.71 6.64 -6.06
C SER A 416 -11.82 7.50 -5.45
N LEU A 417 -11.83 8.79 -5.73
CA LEU A 417 -12.85 9.75 -5.28
C LEU A 417 -13.92 10.05 -6.34
N SER A 418 -13.81 9.47 -7.53
CA SER A 418 -14.78 9.66 -8.63
C SER A 418 -16.10 8.89 -8.41
#